data_AF-A0A2D9CCK8-F1
#
_entry.id   AF-A0A2D9CCK8-F1
#
_cell.length_a   1.000
_cell.length_b   1.000
_cell.length_c   1.000
_cell.angle_alpha   90.00
_cell.angle_beta   90.00
_cell.angle_gamma   90.00
#
_symmetry.space_group_name_H-M   'P 1'
#
loop_
_entity.id
_entity.type
_entity.pdbx_description
1 polymer ?
#
loop_
_entity_poly.entity_id
_entity_poly.type
_entity_poly.pdbx_seq_one_letter_code
_entity_poly.pdbx_strand_id
1 'polypeptide(L)'
;MRQLQLYINNQRVDLFKDESVSLTQTIQNVKDIAKVFTEFTQTFSVPASSVNNKIFKHYYNSNVQGGFDARTKEPAYLEINNTPFKTGKIKLNRVGLKNNVAHTYHITFFGNVVDLKDILGDDLLSSLAALNDYSQVYDFNNVTNYIQNYSPNTNDNICVPLITHTDRMFYNGNASAHQYGNVAVHPGTSQNGINWNQFKYALRLQAIIEAIETKY
;
A
#
# COMPACT_ATOMS: atom_id res chain seq x y z
N MET A 1 -2.35 -30.93 13.73
CA MET A 1 -2.52 -30.45 12.33
C MET A 1 -3.47 -29.26 12.36
N ARG A 2 -3.22 -28.22 11.55
CA ARG A 2 -4.14 -27.09 11.40
C ARG A 2 -5.14 -27.43 10.30
N GLN A 3 -6.44 -27.29 10.55
CA GLN A 3 -7.50 -27.53 9.58
C GLN A 3 -7.76 -26.24 8.80
N LEU A 4 -7.61 -26.29 7.47
CA LEU A 4 -8.03 -25.19 6.59
C LEU A 4 -9.51 -25.36 6.26
N GLN A 5 -10.27 -24.28 6.29
CA GLN A 5 -11.62 -24.22 5.76
C GLN A 5 -11.72 -23.12 4.69
N LEU A 6 -12.43 -23.42 3.60
CA LEU A 6 -12.70 -22.47 2.51
C LEU A 6 -14.21 -22.22 2.42
N TYR A 7 -14.57 -20.97 2.21
CA TYR A 7 -15.95 -20.53 2.03
C TYR A 7 -16.07 -19.70 0.74
N ILE A 8 -17.13 -19.93 -0.01
CA ILE A 8 -17.47 -19.19 -1.25
C ILE A 8 -18.90 -18.69 -1.07
N ASN A 9 -19.14 -17.38 -1.23
CA ASN A 9 -20.45 -16.76 -0.98
C ASN A 9 -21.09 -17.20 0.36
N ASN A 10 -20.28 -17.22 1.42
CA ASN A 10 -20.64 -17.66 2.78
C ASN A 10 -21.05 -19.14 2.91
N GLN A 11 -20.85 -19.96 1.88
CA GLN A 11 -21.09 -21.40 1.91
C GLN A 11 -19.77 -22.14 2.08
N ARG A 12 -19.71 -23.07 3.05
CA ARG A 12 -18.53 -23.89 3.30
C ARG A 12 -18.32 -24.87 2.14
N VAL A 13 -17.10 -24.89 1.62
CA VAL A 13 -16.68 -25.79 0.53
C VAL A 13 -16.25 -27.12 1.14
N ASP A 14 -16.71 -28.22 0.54
CA ASP A 14 -16.21 -29.55 0.87
C ASP A 14 -14.79 -29.72 0.29
N LEU A 15 -13.84 -30.18 1.10
CA LEU A 15 -12.46 -30.48 0.69
C LEU A 15 -12.25 -32.00 0.59
N PHE A 16 -11.23 -32.45 -0.15
CA PHE A 16 -10.87 -33.88 -0.09
C PHE A 16 -10.32 -34.23 1.30
N LYS A 17 -10.62 -35.45 1.78
CA LYS A 17 -10.24 -35.91 3.12
C LYS A 17 -8.72 -35.91 3.38
N ASP A 18 -7.92 -36.07 2.32
CA ASP A 18 -6.46 -36.20 2.39
C ASP A 18 -5.73 -34.97 1.86
N GLU A 19 -6.41 -33.84 1.66
CA GLU A 19 -5.78 -32.65 1.09
C GLU A 19 -4.94 -31.91 2.14
N SER A 20 -3.65 -32.23 2.19
CA SER A 20 -2.67 -31.38 2.85
C SER A 20 -2.46 -30.14 1.99
N VAL A 21 -3.17 -29.04 2.28
CA VAL A 21 -2.90 -27.77 1.63
C VAL A 21 -1.57 -27.23 2.17
N SER A 22 -0.49 -27.40 1.40
CA SER A 22 0.78 -26.75 1.69
C SER A 22 0.64 -25.27 1.36
N LEU A 23 0.49 -24.45 2.40
CA LEU A 23 0.42 -23.00 2.27
C LEU A 23 1.84 -22.44 2.05
N THR A 24 2.29 -22.37 0.80
CA THR A 24 3.59 -21.74 0.50
C THR A 24 3.44 -20.22 0.61
N GLN A 25 3.67 -19.66 1.80
CA GLN A 25 3.89 -18.23 1.95
C GLN A 25 5.33 -17.91 1.56
N THR A 26 5.55 -17.47 0.33
CA THR A 26 6.85 -16.89 -0.04
C THR A 26 6.94 -15.52 0.62
N ILE A 27 7.52 -15.42 1.83
CA ILE A 27 7.89 -14.13 2.41
C ILE A 27 8.99 -13.57 1.50
N GLN A 28 8.59 -12.73 0.54
CA GLN A 28 9.54 -12.10 -0.37
C GLN A 28 10.21 -10.90 0.29
N ASN A 29 11.50 -10.83 0.04
CA ASN A 29 12.47 -9.80 0.38
C ASN A 29 11.87 -8.40 0.56
N VAL A 30 11.91 -7.87 1.79
CA VAL A 30 11.40 -6.55 2.20
C VAL A 30 12.10 -5.34 1.56
N LYS A 31 13.13 -5.56 0.73
CA LYS A 31 13.81 -4.50 -0.02
C LYS A 31 12.98 -3.93 -1.17
N ASP A 32 11.93 -4.65 -1.58
CA ASP A 32 11.06 -4.26 -2.68
C ASP A 32 9.65 -4.07 -2.12
N ILE A 33 9.29 -2.82 -1.80
CA ILE A 33 8.00 -2.47 -1.17
C ILE A 33 6.82 -2.98 -2.02
N ALA A 34 6.97 -3.08 -3.34
CA ALA A 34 5.96 -3.65 -4.23
C ALA A 34 5.74 -5.17 -4.01
N LYS A 35 6.71 -5.90 -3.48
CA LYS A 35 6.62 -7.35 -3.20
C LYS A 35 6.04 -7.68 -1.83
N VAL A 36 5.97 -6.71 -0.92
CA VAL A 36 5.25 -6.81 0.36
C VAL A 36 3.75 -7.04 0.12
N PHE A 37 3.23 -6.63 -1.04
CA PHE A 37 1.85 -6.78 -1.48
C PHE A 37 1.62 -7.98 -2.42
N THR A 38 2.43 -9.05 -2.35
CA THR A 38 2.18 -10.22 -3.18
C THR A 38 0.87 -10.92 -2.77
N GLU A 39 -0.12 -10.84 -3.66
CA GLU A 39 -1.45 -11.44 -3.52
C GLU A 39 -1.31 -12.91 -3.12
N PHE A 40 -1.82 -13.29 -1.94
CA PHE A 40 -1.90 -14.69 -1.56
C PHE A 40 -2.76 -15.41 -2.60
N THR A 41 -2.11 -16.16 -3.49
CA THR A 41 -2.77 -16.89 -4.56
C THR A 41 -2.54 -18.37 -4.37
N GLN A 42 -3.62 -19.14 -4.21
CA GLN A 42 -3.54 -20.57 -4.00
C GLN A 42 -4.60 -21.29 -4.84
N THR A 43 -4.17 -22.32 -5.56
CA THR A 43 -5.07 -23.20 -6.29
C THR A 43 -5.47 -24.37 -5.39
N PHE A 44 -6.76 -24.68 -5.37
CA PHE A 44 -7.38 -25.79 -4.66
C PHE A 44 -8.03 -26.74 -5.65
N SER A 45 -8.04 -28.04 -5.32
CA SER A 45 -8.81 -29.03 -6.05
C SER A 45 -9.89 -29.56 -5.12
N VAL A 46 -11.14 -29.18 -5.33
CA VAL A 46 -12.24 -29.54 -4.42
C VAL A 46 -13.17 -30.57 -5.08
N PRO A 47 -13.75 -31.53 -4.35
CA PRO A 47 -14.64 -32.55 -4.92
C PRO A 47 -15.90 -31.95 -5.54
N ALA A 48 -16.44 -32.61 -6.55
CA ALA A 48 -17.78 -32.33 -7.09
C ALA A 48 -18.89 -32.90 -6.18
N SER A 49 -18.85 -32.56 -4.89
CA SER A 49 -19.84 -32.97 -3.89
C SER A 49 -21.21 -32.31 -4.12
N SER A 50 -22.25 -32.79 -3.45
CA SER A 50 -23.58 -32.15 -3.51
C SER A 50 -23.52 -30.66 -3.10
N VAL A 51 -22.70 -30.32 -2.11
CA VAL A 51 -22.51 -28.94 -1.65
C VAL A 51 -21.78 -28.11 -2.71
N ASN A 52 -20.63 -28.58 -3.20
CA ASN A 52 -19.84 -27.84 -4.17
C ASN A 52 -20.56 -27.72 -5.52
N ASN A 53 -21.31 -28.73 -5.94
CA ASN A 53 -22.14 -28.67 -7.15
C ASN A 53 -23.21 -27.57 -7.04
N LYS A 54 -23.77 -27.31 -5.85
CA LYS A 54 -24.70 -26.19 -5.64
C LYS A 54 -23.99 -24.85 -5.71
N ILE A 55 -22.83 -24.71 -5.06
CA ILE A 55 -22.00 -23.49 -5.10
C ILE A 55 -21.65 -23.13 -6.54
N PHE A 56 -21.19 -24.10 -7.33
CA PHE A 56 -20.85 -23.91 -8.74
C PHE A 56 -22.05 -24.09 -9.68
N LYS A 57 -23.29 -24.09 -9.17
CA LYS A 57 -24.53 -24.21 -9.95
C LYS A 57 -24.47 -25.29 -11.05
N HIS A 58 -23.89 -26.44 -10.72
CA HIS A 58 -23.66 -27.55 -11.64
C HIS A 58 -22.93 -27.13 -12.94
N TYR A 59 -21.91 -26.29 -12.86
CA TYR A 59 -21.18 -25.71 -14.00
C TYR A 59 -20.80 -26.68 -15.14
N TYR A 60 -20.58 -27.96 -14.81
CA TYR A 60 -20.29 -29.00 -15.80
C TYR A 60 -21.48 -29.35 -16.72
N ASN A 61 -22.70 -28.94 -16.36
CA ASN A 61 -23.92 -29.23 -17.08
C ASN A 61 -24.35 -27.99 -17.89
N SER A 62 -24.17 -28.07 -19.21
CA SER A 62 -24.51 -27.00 -20.15
C SER A 62 -26.01 -26.69 -20.26
N ASN A 63 -26.88 -27.56 -19.73
CA ASN A 63 -28.33 -27.38 -19.82
C ASN A 63 -28.91 -26.52 -18.68
N VAL A 64 -28.08 -26.10 -17.71
CA VAL A 64 -28.54 -25.30 -16.57
C VAL A 64 -28.69 -23.83 -16.99
N GLN A 65 -29.92 -23.31 -16.95
CA GLN A 65 -30.18 -21.88 -17.11
C GLN A 65 -29.71 -21.10 -15.88
N GLY A 66 -28.98 -19.99 -16.07
CA GLY A 66 -28.45 -19.19 -14.96
C GLY A 66 -27.30 -19.83 -14.19
N GLY A 67 -26.51 -20.67 -14.87
CA GLY A 67 -25.34 -21.37 -14.32
C GLY A 67 -24.25 -20.45 -13.76
N PHE A 68 -23.20 -21.06 -13.21
CA PHE A 68 -22.07 -20.33 -12.65
C PHE A 68 -21.25 -19.67 -13.77
N ASP A 69 -20.90 -18.39 -13.61
CA ASP A 69 -20.02 -17.71 -14.56
C ASP A 69 -18.56 -17.85 -14.13
N ALA A 70 -17.81 -18.73 -14.79
CA ALA A 70 -16.39 -18.94 -14.49
C ALA A 70 -15.48 -17.77 -14.94
N ARG A 71 -16.02 -16.77 -15.65
CA ARG A 71 -15.27 -15.57 -16.07
C ARG A 71 -15.18 -14.54 -14.94
N THR A 72 -16.14 -14.52 -14.02
CA THR A 72 -16.16 -13.62 -12.87
C THR A 72 -15.53 -14.28 -11.65
N LYS A 73 -15.01 -13.45 -10.74
CA LYS A 73 -14.50 -13.92 -9.45
C LYS A 73 -15.62 -13.80 -8.40
N GLU A 74 -15.78 -14.81 -7.57
CA GLU A 74 -16.80 -14.84 -6.50
C GLU A 74 -16.17 -14.56 -5.13
N PRO A 75 -16.84 -13.79 -4.24
CA PRO A 75 -16.39 -13.58 -2.87
C PRO A 75 -16.08 -14.89 -2.13
N ALA A 76 -14.95 -14.92 -1.43
CA ALA A 76 -14.51 -16.09 -0.68
C ALA A 76 -13.65 -15.71 0.53
N TYR A 77 -13.53 -16.63 1.49
CA TYR A 77 -12.60 -16.47 2.60
C TYR A 77 -12.09 -17.83 3.10
N LEU A 78 -10.93 -17.77 3.74
CA LEU A 78 -10.24 -18.90 4.36
C LEU A 78 -10.28 -18.73 5.87
N GLU A 79 -10.48 -19.84 6.57
CA GLU A 79 -10.27 -19.97 8.00
C GLU A 79 -9.22 -21.04 8.29
N ILE A 80 -8.53 -20.89 9.41
CA ILE A 80 -7.64 -21.92 9.95
C ILE A 80 -8.14 -22.24 11.36
N ASN A 81 -8.50 -23.50 11.61
CA ASN A 81 -9.09 -23.93 12.88
C ASN A 81 -10.27 -23.03 13.29
N ASN A 82 -11.17 -22.72 12.35
CA ASN A 82 -12.34 -21.85 12.58
C ASN A 82 -12.01 -20.40 12.96
N THR A 83 -10.75 -19.97 12.77
CA THR A 83 -10.35 -18.57 12.95
C THR A 83 -10.18 -17.93 11.58
N PRO A 84 -10.77 -16.74 11.32
CA PRO A 84 -10.57 -16.01 10.07
C PRO A 84 -9.10 -15.88 9.73
N PHE A 85 -8.73 -16.24 8.50
CA PHE A 85 -7.34 -16.21 8.04
C PHE A 85 -7.13 -15.22 6.89
N LYS A 86 -7.89 -15.36 5.79
CA LYS A 86 -7.80 -14.48 4.62
C LYS A 86 -9.14 -14.28 3.95
N THR A 87 -9.50 -13.05 3.63
CA THR A 87 -10.61 -12.71 2.74
C THR A 87 -10.12 -12.54 1.30
N GLY A 88 -10.97 -12.78 0.33
CA GLY A 88 -10.56 -12.73 -1.07
C GLY A 88 -11.68 -13.02 -2.05
N LYS A 89 -11.29 -13.46 -3.23
CA LYS A 89 -12.19 -13.98 -4.24
C LYS A 89 -11.66 -15.28 -4.82
N ILE A 90 -12.53 -16.15 -5.31
CA ILE A 90 -12.14 -17.33 -6.07
C ILE A 90 -12.49 -17.17 -7.54
N LYS A 91 -11.76 -17.89 -8.39
CA LYS A 91 -12.11 -18.15 -9.78
C LYS A 91 -12.22 -19.65 -10.00
N LEU A 92 -13.29 -20.08 -10.68
CA LEU A 92 -13.38 -21.45 -11.20
C LEU A 92 -12.55 -21.55 -12.48
N ASN A 93 -11.54 -22.42 -12.49
CA ASN A 93 -10.66 -22.57 -13.65
C ASN A 93 -11.17 -23.64 -14.62
N ARG A 94 -11.54 -24.80 -14.07
CA ARG A 94 -12.00 -25.96 -14.86
C ARG A 94 -12.68 -27.01 -13.98
N VAL A 95 -13.40 -27.93 -14.61
CA VAL A 95 -13.96 -29.14 -13.99
C VAL A 95 -13.25 -30.36 -14.55
N GLY A 96 -12.75 -31.23 -13.68
CA GLY A 96 -12.23 -32.55 -14.01
C GLY A 96 -13.35 -33.59 -13.99
N LEU A 97 -13.39 -34.43 -15.02
CA LEU A 97 -14.32 -35.55 -15.14
C LEU A 97 -13.61 -36.87 -14.82
N LYS A 98 -14.33 -37.81 -14.20
CA LYS A 98 -13.92 -39.20 -14.02
C LYS A 98 -15.07 -40.09 -14.46
N ASN A 99 -14.81 -41.03 -15.36
CA ASN A 99 -15.85 -41.87 -15.99
C ASN A 99 -17.01 -41.04 -16.57
N ASN A 100 -16.69 -39.92 -17.21
CA ASN A 100 -17.65 -38.97 -17.79
C ASN A 100 -18.60 -38.28 -16.78
N VAL A 101 -18.28 -38.32 -15.48
CA VAL A 101 -19.01 -37.64 -14.41
C VAL A 101 -18.11 -36.60 -13.76
N ALA A 102 -18.66 -35.44 -13.40
CA ALA A 102 -17.91 -34.41 -12.68
C ALA A 102 -17.33 -34.97 -11.37
N HIS A 103 -16.03 -34.76 -11.17
CA HIS A 103 -15.30 -35.31 -10.03
C HIS A 103 -14.57 -34.22 -9.22
N THR A 104 -13.95 -33.25 -9.89
CA THR A 104 -13.12 -32.23 -9.24
C THR A 104 -13.37 -30.85 -9.83
N TYR A 105 -13.52 -29.85 -8.99
CA TYR A 105 -13.43 -28.44 -9.38
C TYR A 105 -12.03 -27.92 -9.08
N HIS A 106 -11.38 -27.31 -10.07
CA HIS A 106 -10.12 -26.62 -9.87
C HIS A 106 -10.39 -25.13 -9.73
N ILE A 107 -10.08 -24.58 -8.57
CA ILE A 107 -10.35 -23.18 -8.24
C ILE A 107 -9.07 -22.49 -7.81
N THR A 108 -8.95 -21.20 -8.10
CA THR A 108 -7.85 -20.37 -7.57
C THR A 108 -8.43 -19.32 -6.65
N PHE A 109 -7.96 -19.29 -5.40
CA PHE A 109 -8.21 -18.22 -4.45
C PHE A 109 -7.20 -17.10 -4.67
N PHE A 110 -7.70 -15.88 -4.73
CA PHE A 110 -6.94 -14.64 -4.75
C PHE A 110 -7.28 -13.91 -3.45
N GLY A 111 -6.32 -13.83 -2.54
CA GLY A 111 -6.46 -13.08 -1.31
C GLY A 111 -6.62 -11.61 -1.65
N ASN A 112 -7.68 -10.98 -1.12
CA ASN A 112 -7.75 -9.54 -1.09
C ASN A 112 -6.69 -9.11 -0.09
N VAL A 113 -5.60 -8.55 -0.59
CA VAL A 113 -5.02 -7.42 0.12
C VAL A 113 -6.09 -6.35 -0.01
N VAL A 114 -6.50 -5.71 1.08
CA VAL A 114 -7.12 -4.40 0.90
C VAL A 114 -6.01 -3.57 0.29
N ASP A 115 -6.02 -3.47 -1.03
CA ASP A 115 -4.92 -2.91 -1.77
C ASP A 115 -4.88 -1.46 -1.34
N LEU A 116 -3.80 -1.03 -0.67
CA LEU A 116 -3.69 0.35 -0.20
C LEU A 116 -3.91 1.30 -1.38
N LYS A 117 -3.51 0.90 -2.60
CA LYS A 117 -3.81 1.61 -3.85
C LYS A 117 -5.32 1.74 -4.16
N ASP A 118 -6.15 0.79 -3.75
CA ASP A 118 -7.61 0.82 -3.99
C ASP A 118 -8.31 1.66 -2.92
N ILE A 119 -7.78 1.71 -1.68
CA ILE A 119 -8.23 2.66 -0.64
C ILE A 119 -7.84 4.09 -1.02
N LEU A 120 -6.56 4.30 -1.35
CA LEU A 120 -6.03 5.60 -1.71
C LEU A 120 -6.56 6.06 -3.09
N GLY A 121 -6.86 5.11 -3.98
CA GLY A 121 -7.43 5.37 -5.30
C GLY A 121 -6.67 6.43 -6.08
N ASP A 122 -7.41 7.42 -6.59
CA ASP A 122 -6.88 8.61 -7.27
C ASP A 122 -6.76 9.83 -6.32
N ASP A 123 -6.84 9.62 -5.00
CA ASP A 123 -6.81 10.72 -4.04
C ASP A 123 -5.42 11.38 -4.00
N LEU A 124 -5.42 12.70 -4.19
CA LEU A 124 -4.21 13.52 -4.15
C LEU A 124 -3.83 13.85 -2.70
N LEU A 125 -2.56 14.21 -2.45
CA LEU A 125 -2.12 14.75 -1.16
C LEU A 125 -2.92 15.98 -0.72
N SER A 126 -3.45 16.75 -1.67
CA SER A 126 -4.33 17.89 -1.40
C SER A 126 -5.68 17.52 -0.78
N SER A 127 -6.07 16.24 -0.84
CA SER A 127 -7.29 15.75 -0.18
C SER A 127 -7.11 15.50 1.33
N LEU A 128 -5.86 15.54 1.83
CA LEU A 128 -5.54 15.37 3.24
C LEU A 128 -5.75 16.70 3.99
N ALA A 129 -6.98 16.97 4.43
CA ALA A 129 -7.35 18.24 5.05
C ALA A 129 -6.49 18.61 6.26
N ALA A 130 -6.01 17.62 7.02
CA ALA A 130 -5.10 17.83 8.16
C ALA A 130 -3.76 18.48 7.76
N LEU A 131 -3.34 18.39 6.49
CA LEU A 131 -2.11 19.02 6.03
C LEU A 131 -2.24 20.55 5.89
N ASN A 132 -3.47 21.07 5.85
CA ASN A 132 -3.69 22.52 5.76
C ASN A 132 -3.17 23.26 6.99
N ASP A 133 -3.11 22.60 8.16
CA ASP A 133 -2.58 23.15 9.42
C ASP A 133 -1.10 23.53 9.30
N TYR A 134 -0.39 22.96 8.33
CA TYR A 134 1.02 23.22 8.08
C TYR A 134 1.26 24.27 6.98
N SER A 135 0.23 24.92 6.45
CA SER A 135 0.36 25.92 5.39
C SER A 135 1.24 27.10 5.81
N GLN A 136 2.23 27.44 5.00
CA GLN A 136 3.16 28.53 5.27
C GLN A 136 3.09 29.62 4.21
N VAL A 137 3.24 30.88 4.64
CA VAL A 137 3.43 32.02 3.73
C VAL A 137 4.90 32.06 3.29
N TYR A 138 5.14 32.02 1.98
CA TYR A 138 6.48 32.01 1.41
C TYR A 138 6.97 33.41 1.02
N ASP A 139 7.51 34.13 2.01
CA ASP A 139 8.20 35.40 1.81
C ASP A 139 9.47 35.50 2.67
N PHE A 140 10.29 36.53 2.42
CA PHE A 140 11.57 36.75 3.09
C PHE A 140 11.43 36.80 4.63
N ASN A 141 10.43 37.51 5.13
CA ASN A 141 10.25 37.73 6.56
C ASN A 141 9.85 36.43 7.25
N ASN A 142 8.85 35.72 6.73
CA ASN A 142 8.36 34.47 7.30
C ASN A 142 9.45 33.39 7.29
N VAL A 143 10.14 33.20 6.16
CA VAL A 143 11.22 32.20 6.05
C VAL A 143 12.36 32.51 7.02
N THR A 144 12.78 33.78 7.10
CA THR A 144 13.89 34.19 7.97
C THR A 144 13.52 34.08 9.45
N ASN A 145 12.32 34.52 9.82
CA ASN A 145 11.80 34.37 11.18
C ASN A 145 11.71 32.90 11.59
N TYR A 146 11.27 32.03 10.68
CA TYR A 146 11.20 30.59 10.96
C TYR A 146 12.58 30.00 11.22
N ILE A 147 13.58 30.32 10.40
CA ILE A 147 14.96 29.85 10.58
C ILE A 147 15.55 30.36 11.90
N GLN A 148 15.37 31.64 12.22
CA GLN A 148 15.97 32.27 13.40
C GLN A 148 15.33 31.78 14.71
N ASN A 149 14.04 31.47 14.69
CA ASN A 149 13.31 30.96 15.86
C ASN A 149 13.25 29.43 15.91
N TYR A 150 13.97 28.74 15.01
CA TYR A 150 14.00 27.28 15.00
C TYR A 150 14.56 26.74 16.32
N SER A 151 13.80 25.86 16.96
CA SER A 151 14.21 25.15 18.17
C SER A 151 14.29 23.65 17.89
N PRO A 152 15.44 22.99 18.19
CA PRO A 152 15.53 21.54 18.07
C PRO A 152 14.60 20.85 19.08
N ASN A 153 14.22 19.60 18.77
CA ASN A 153 13.39 18.72 19.61
C ASN A 153 11.96 19.23 19.91
N THR A 154 11.43 20.10 19.05
CA THR A 154 10.01 20.44 19.05
C THR A 154 9.23 19.41 18.21
N ASN A 155 7.92 19.30 18.47
CA ASN A 155 6.99 18.53 17.62
C ASN A 155 6.67 19.28 16.31
N ASP A 156 7.55 20.17 15.85
CA ASP A 156 7.33 20.91 14.63
C ASP A 156 7.59 20.01 13.41
N ASN A 157 6.55 19.85 12.62
CA ASN A 157 6.54 19.05 11.40
C ASN A 157 7.04 19.84 10.18
N ILE A 158 7.18 21.17 10.29
CA ILE A 158 7.81 21.99 9.27
C ILE A 158 9.32 22.07 9.52
N CYS A 159 10.08 22.19 8.44
CA CYS A 159 11.46 22.62 8.47
C CYS A 159 11.77 23.48 7.24
N VAL A 160 12.89 24.22 7.30
CA VAL A 160 13.32 25.10 6.22
C VAL A 160 14.70 24.68 5.74
N PRO A 161 14.81 23.61 4.94
CA PRO A 161 16.06 23.22 4.31
C PRO A 161 16.51 24.24 3.27
N LEU A 162 17.83 24.28 3.08
CA LEU A 162 18.43 24.87 1.91
C LEU A 162 18.41 23.86 0.76
N ILE A 163 17.73 24.21 -0.33
CA ILE A 163 17.64 23.38 -1.54
C ILE A 163 18.12 24.23 -2.71
N THR A 164 19.39 24.05 -3.09
CA THR A 164 20.02 24.73 -4.22
C THR A 164 20.42 23.74 -5.32
N HIS A 165 20.31 24.15 -6.57
CA HIS A 165 20.73 23.37 -7.75
C HIS A 165 21.88 24.01 -8.54
N THR A 166 22.08 25.33 -8.41
CA THR A 166 23.05 26.10 -9.20
C THR A 166 24.03 26.88 -8.33
N ASP A 167 23.61 27.35 -7.16
CA ASP A 167 24.46 28.20 -6.31
C ASP A 167 25.46 27.33 -5.54
N ARG A 168 26.75 27.62 -5.73
CA ARG A 168 27.84 26.96 -5.02
C ARG A 168 28.14 27.68 -3.72
N MET A 169 28.06 26.94 -2.62
CA MET A 169 28.47 27.41 -1.30
C MET A 169 29.96 27.18 -1.08
N PHE A 170 30.61 28.13 -0.42
CA PHE A 170 31.96 27.97 0.12
C PHE A 170 32.08 28.75 1.43
N TYR A 171 33.14 28.46 2.18
CA TYR A 171 33.44 29.16 3.42
C TYR A 171 34.76 29.93 3.27
N ASN A 172 34.73 31.24 3.52
CA ASN A 172 35.92 32.07 3.63
C ASN A 172 35.73 33.14 4.73
N GLY A 173 36.45 32.96 5.84
CA GLY A 173 36.38 33.84 7.00
C GLY A 173 37.23 35.12 6.92
N ASN A 174 37.93 35.37 5.81
CA ASN A 174 38.68 36.62 5.65
C ASN A 174 37.71 37.81 5.63
N ALA A 175 38.01 38.86 6.42
CA ALA A 175 37.17 40.03 6.58
C ALA A 175 36.80 40.73 5.26
N SER A 176 37.64 40.63 4.22
CA SER A 176 37.35 41.23 2.91
C SER A 176 36.61 40.31 1.93
N ALA A 177 36.28 39.08 2.32
CA ALA A 177 35.71 38.07 1.43
C ALA A 177 34.18 38.18 1.27
N HIS A 178 33.70 39.36 0.87
CA HIS A 178 32.28 39.64 0.65
C HIS A 178 31.84 39.22 -0.76
N GLN A 179 31.39 37.98 -0.90
CA GLN A 179 30.95 37.44 -2.20
C GLN A 179 29.82 36.44 -2.02
N TYR A 180 28.92 36.42 -2.99
CA TYR A 180 27.78 35.50 -3.03
C TYR A 180 28.25 34.05 -2.94
N GLY A 181 27.53 33.23 -2.18
CA GLY A 181 27.89 31.85 -1.90
C GLY A 181 28.84 31.67 -0.72
N ASN A 182 29.46 32.75 -0.19
CA ASN A 182 30.23 32.66 1.04
C ASN A 182 29.31 32.58 2.25
N VAL A 183 29.31 31.45 2.97
CA VAL A 183 28.45 31.25 4.15
C VAL A 183 29.06 31.76 5.45
N ALA A 184 30.26 32.33 5.41
CA ALA A 184 30.82 33.02 6.56
C ALA A 184 30.01 34.29 6.88
N VAL A 185 29.77 34.53 8.17
CA VAL A 185 29.08 35.72 8.67
C VAL A 185 30.04 36.90 8.63
N HIS A 186 29.70 37.92 7.85
CA HIS A 186 30.44 39.19 7.75
C HIS A 186 29.52 40.33 8.17
N PRO A 187 29.71 40.92 9.37
CA PRO A 187 28.88 42.03 9.82
C PRO A 187 29.09 43.26 8.93
N GLY A 188 28.01 43.96 8.57
CA GLY A 188 28.06 45.24 7.84
C GLY A 188 28.06 45.15 6.31
N THR A 189 27.86 43.96 5.73
CA THR A 189 27.70 43.78 4.27
C THR A 189 26.52 42.84 3.96
N SER A 190 25.92 43.00 2.78
CA SER A 190 24.85 42.15 2.25
C SER A 190 25.28 41.39 0.98
N GLN A 191 26.59 41.32 0.72
CA GLN A 191 27.15 40.73 -0.50
C GLN A 191 27.51 39.24 -0.36
N ASN A 192 27.54 38.71 0.87
CA ASN A 192 27.78 37.31 1.20
C ASN A 192 26.47 36.57 1.54
N GLY A 193 26.56 35.25 1.70
CA GLY A 193 25.41 34.37 1.96
C GLY A 193 24.80 33.81 0.68
N ILE A 194 23.56 33.34 0.81
CA ILE A 194 22.76 32.78 -0.29
C ILE A 194 21.39 33.45 -0.30
N ASN A 195 20.79 33.56 -1.48
CA ASN A 195 19.46 34.10 -1.64
C ASN A 195 18.45 33.32 -0.79
N TRP A 196 17.62 34.05 -0.03
CA TRP A 196 16.61 33.46 0.86
C TRP A 196 15.64 32.52 0.12
N ASN A 197 15.43 32.75 -1.18
CA ASN A 197 14.55 31.92 -2.00
C ASN A 197 15.12 30.52 -2.30
N GLN A 198 16.38 30.24 -1.94
CA GLN A 198 16.94 28.88 -1.95
C GLN A 198 16.49 28.06 -0.74
N PHE A 199 15.97 28.71 0.29
CA PHE A 199 15.35 28.05 1.44
C PHE A 199 13.89 27.76 1.12
N LYS A 200 13.45 26.52 1.36
CA LYS A 200 12.10 26.05 1.05
C LYS A 200 11.48 25.45 2.30
N TYR A 201 10.20 25.68 2.53
CA TYR A 201 9.48 24.89 3.52
C TYR A 201 9.41 23.43 3.07
N ALA A 202 9.66 22.52 4.00
CA ALA A 202 9.47 21.10 3.84
C ALA A 202 8.64 20.57 5.01
N LEU A 203 7.79 19.59 4.72
CA LEU A 203 6.97 18.90 5.68
C LEU A 203 7.57 17.53 5.96
N ARG A 204 7.61 17.11 7.23
CA ARG A 204 8.04 15.77 7.61
C ARG A 204 7.13 14.72 6.99
N LEU A 205 7.73 13.65 6.45
CA LEU A 205 6.99 12.52 5.91
C LEU A 205 6.04 11.90 6.94
N GLN A 206 6.44 11.86 8.21
CA GLN A 206 5.61 11.37 9.30
C GLN A 206 4.26 12.09 9.37
N ALA A 207 4.23 13.42 9.25
CA ALA A 207 2.98 14.20 9.28
C ALA A 207 2.06 13.86 8.11
N ILE A 208 2.63 13.52 6.94
CA ILE A 208 1.86 13.06 5.77
C ILE A 208 1.27 11.68 6.05
N ILE A 209 2.05 10.76 6.61
CA ILE A 209 1.58 9.42 6.96
C ILE A 209 0.45 9.49 8.00
N GLU A 210 0.64 10.26 9.07
CA GLU A 210 -0.37 10.46 10.12
C GLU A 210 -1.68 11.07 9.56
N ALA A 211 -1.56 12.00 8.60
CA ALA A 211 -2.73 12.57 7.92
C ALA A 211 -3.46 11.55 7.04
N ILE A 212 -2.73 10.62 6.40
CA ILE A 212 -3.32 9.50 5.65
C ILE A 212 -4.04 8.55 6.61
N GLU A 213 -3.40 8.15 7.70
CA GLU A 213 -3.98 7.26 8.73
C GLU A 213 -5.23 7.87 9.39
N THR A 214 -5.28 9.19 9.50
CA THR A 214 -6.47 9.86 10.05
C THR A 214 -7.65 9.82 9.08
N LYS A 215 -7.40 9.81 7.77
CA LYS A 215 -8.44 9.87 6.73
C LYS A 215 -9.05 8.50 6.42
N TYR A 216 -8.30 7.40 6.54
CA TYR A 216 -8.70 6.03 6.15
C TYR A 216 -8.58 5.05 7.30
#